data_AF-A0A9D2X2Z0-F1
#
_entry.id   AF-A0A9D2X2Z0-F1
#
_cell.length_a   1.000
_cell.length_b   1.000
_cell.length_c   1.000
_cell.angle_alpha   90.00
_cell.angle_beta   90.00
_cell.angle_gamma   90.00
#
_symmetry.space_group_name_H-M   'P 1'
#
loop_
_entity.id
_entity.type
_entity.pdbx_description
1 polymer ?
#
loop_
_entity_poly.entity_id
_entity_poly.type
_entity_poly.pdbx_seq_one_letter_code
_entity_poly.pdbx_strand_id
1 'polypeptide(L)'
;MNHGKNTSSSNYMVSMIKWFTILILTSAIINIAQESIGITTEPPISENDLIQFFDVTKAPLIEEIGFRVLLVGVPLFAIYSHKSSIKHFFKSLWHPYENLHVDNKTKAIVLIVLVAVFFGIAHIISGEAWSSGKFTQAAASGIIIGWVYFRYGLAPALLIHWATNYFIFSYVYLIADINFVTINEAFSHSMLLTFEIIFVIGGIVSVAMMIIHRKNSQKEEKLQI
;
A
#
# COMPACT_ATOMS: atom_id res chain seq x y z
N MET A 1 7.60 -7.56 -38.14
CA MET A 1 8.48 -7.44 -36.95
C MET A 1 7.60 -7.38 -35.72
N ASN A 2 7.73 -8.38 -34.84
CA ASN A 2 6.92 -8.55 -33.65
C ASN A 2 7.18 -7.36 -32.71
N HIS A 3 6.20 -6.45 -32.54
CA HIS A 3 6.27 -5.45 -31.48
C HIS A 3 6.24 -6.21 -30.16
N GLY A 4 7.41 -6.37 -29.56
CA GLY A 4 7.56 -6.96 -28.24
C GLY A 4 6.60 -6.24 -27.33
N LYS A 5 5.59 -6.96 -26.82
CA LYS A 5 4.89 -6.54 -25.62
C LYS A 5 5.98 -6.18 -24.62
N ASN A 6 6.11 -4.89 -24.29
CA ASN A 6 6.86 -4.45 -23.12
C ASN A 6 6.13 -5.00 -21.88
N THR A 7 6.24 -6.31 -21.70
CA THR A 7 6.01 -7.02 -20.47
C THR A 7 7.21 -6.68 -19.62
N SER A 8 7.23 -5.45 -19.08
CA SER A 8 7.82 -5.31 -17.77
C SER A 8 6.90 -6.09 -16.84
N SER A 9 7.08 -7.42 -16.79
CA SER A 9 6.67 -8.22 -15.65
C SER A 9 7.58 -7.73 -14.53
N SER A 10 7.27 -6.56 -13.98
CA SER A 10 8.11 -5.94 -12.97
C SER A 10 8.17 -6.94 -11.83
N ASN A 11 9.40 -7.32 -11.48
CA ASN A 11 9.64 -8.24 -10.38
C ASN A 11 8.80 -7.81 -9.17
N TYR A 12 8.06 -8.74 -8.57
CA TYR A 12 7.18 -8.44 -7.44
C TYR A 12 7.93 -7.74 -6.31
N MET A 13 9.19 -8.13 -6.07
CA MET A 13 10.06 -7.51 -5.07
C MET A 13 10.38 -6.05 -5.41
N VAL A 14 10.76 -5.77 -6.66
CA VAL A 14 11.05 -4.39 -7.10
C VAL A 14 9.80 -3.52 -7.01
N SER A 15 8.66 -4.07 -7.40
CA SER A 15 7.37 -3.37 -7.33
C SER A 15 7.00 -3.08 -5.87
N MET A 16 7.14 -4.07 -5.00
CA MET A 16 6.91 -3.96 -3.57
C MET A 16 7.79 -2.89 -2.94
N ILE A 17 9.12 -2.96 -3.08
CA ILE A 17 10.05 -2.00 -2.46
C ILE A 17 9.79 -0.56 -2.93
N LYS A 18 9.56 -0.38 -4.23
CA LYS A 18 9.26 0.92 -4.82
C LYS A 18 7.99 1.53 -4.23
N TRP A 19 6.89 0.76 -4.18
CA TRP A 19 5.62 1.29 -3.70
C TRP A 19 5.53 1.36 -2.17
N PHE A 20 6.23 0.46 -1.46
CA PHE A 20 6.39 0.54 -0.01
C PHE A 20 7.08 1.85 0.40
N THR A 21 8.21 2.19 -0.23
CA THR A 21 8.90 3.45 0.10
C THR A 21 8.11 4.69 -0.31
N ILE A 22 7.34 4.64 -1.41
CA ILE A 22 6.38 5.71 -1.76
C ILE A 22 5.28 5.84 -0.69
N LEU A 23 4.77 4.72 -0.17
CA LEU A 23 3.77 4.72 0.90
C LEU A 23 4.34 5.37 2.17
N ILE A 24 5.54 4.98 2.62
CA ILE A 24 6.18 5.59 3.80
C ILE A 24 6.40 7.09 3.60
N LEU A 25 6.92 7.52 2.43
CA LEU A 25 7.04 8.94 2.11
C LEU A 25 5.70 9.68 2.18
N THR A 26 4.64 9.08 1.62
CA THR A 26 3.29 9.67 1.65
C THR A 26 2.79 9.79 3.09
N SER A 27 3.01 8.77 3.91
CA SER A 27 2.65 8.78 5.33
C SER A 27 3.38 9.87 6.11
N ALA A 28 4.68 10.05 5.88
CA ALA A 28 5.49 11.08 6.52
C ALA A 28 5.01 12.50 6.14
N ILE A 29 4.72 12.74 4.86
CA ILE A 29 4.16 14.03 4.41
C ILE A 29 2.81 14.31 5.06
N ILE A 30 1.95 13.29 5.13
CA ILE A 30 0.64 13.41 5.78
C ILE A 30 0.82 13.71 7.27
N ASN A 31 1.73 13.01 7.96
CA ASN A 31 1.96 13.21 9.38
C ASN A 31 2.44 14.65 9.69
N ILE A 32 3.42 15.16 8.93
CA ILE A 32 3.89 16.55 9.04
C ILE A 32 2.74 17.54 8.84
N ALA A 33 1.88 17.31 7.84
CA ALA A 33 0.74 18.18 7.57
C ALA A 33 -0.31 18.13 8.68
N GLN A 34 -0.61 16.94 9.23
CA GLN A 34 -1.59 16.76 10.30
C GLN A 34 -1.10 17.37 11.62
N GLU A 35 0.16 17.15 11.98
CA GLU A 35 0.75 17.72 13.19
C GLU A 35 0.77 19.26 13.14
N SER A 36 0.96 19.85 11.95
CA SER A 36 0.93 21.31 11.78
C SER A 36 -0.42 21.97 12.13
N ILE A 37 -1.50 21.18 12.17
CA ILE A 37 -2.85 21.61 12.56
C ILE A 37 -3.34 20.93 13.84
N GLY A 38 -2.44 20.29 14.60
CA GLY A 38 -2.73 19.67 15.90
C GLY A 38 -3.43 18.32 15.84
N ILE A 39 -3.39 17.62 14.71
CA ILE A 39 -3.93 16.25 14.58
C ILE A 39 -2.78 15.27 14.73
N THR A 40 -2.82 14.42 15.76
CA THR A 40 -1.82 13.36 16.00
C THR A 40 -2.36 12.00 15.61
N THR A 41 -1.47 11.11 15.14
CA THR A 41 -1.76 9.68 14.93
C THR A 41 -1.12 8.87 16.03
N GLU A 42 -1.93 8.28 16.91
CA GLU A 42 -1.43 7.50 18.05
C GLU A 42 -1.58 5.99 17.79
N PRO A 43 -0.55 5.18 18.12
CA PRO A 43 -0.62 3.74 17.99
C PRO A 43 -1.62 3.13 18.99
N PRO A 44 -2.13 1.92 18.71
CA PRO A 44 -3.14 1.29 19.51
C PRO A 44 -2.53 0.81 20.82
N ILE A 45 -3.10 1.24 21.94
CA ILE A 45 -2.70 0.74 23.27
C ILE A 45 -3.20 -0.69 23.40
N SER A 46 -2.29 -1.62 23.69
CA SER A 46 -2.62 -3.01 24.00
C SER A 46 -2.18 -3.34 25.42
N GLU A 47 -3.00 -4.12 26.13
CA GLU A 47 -2.63 -4.69 27.43
C GLU A 47 -1.60 -5.84 27.28
N ASN A 48 -1.50 -6.42 26.08
CA ASN A 48 -0.63 -7.55 25.81
C ASN A 48 0.12 -7.36 24.48
N ASP A 49 1.44 -7.27 24.58
CA ASP A 49 2.33 -7.03 23.45
C ASP A 49 2.33 -8.21 22.44
N LEU A 50 2.27 -9.46 22.93
CA LEU A 50 2.21 -10.63 22.03
C LEU A 50 0.92 -10.68 21.21
N ILE A 51 -0.22 -10.34 21.83
CA ILE A 51 -1.51 -10.25 21.15
C ILE A 51 -1.49 -9.11 20.13
N GLN A 52 -0.96 -7.94 20.53
CA GLN A 52 -0.83 -6.79 19.63
C GLN A 52 -0.01 -7.16 18.39
N PHE A 53 1.17 -7.77 18.59
CA PHE A 53 2.05 -8.18 17.50
C PHE A 53 1.37 -9.21 16.58
N PHE A 54 0.65 -10.17 17.15
CA PHE A 54 -0.13 -11.14 16.37
C PHE A 54 -1.23 -10.48 15.54
N ASP A 55 -1.99 -9.57 16.13
CA ASP A 55 -3.11 -8.90 15.47
C ASP A 55 -2.64 -8.00 14.33
N VAL A 56 -1.61 -7.18 14.54
CA VAL A 56 -1.05 -6.32 13.47
C VAL A 56 -0.42 -7.14 12.34
N THR A 57 0.10 -8.34 12.64
CA THR A 57 0.66 -9.26 11.64
C THR A 57 -0.43 -9.90 10.79
N LYS A 58 -1.55 -10.26 11.41
CA LYS A 58 -2.69 -10.93 10.77
C LYS A 58 -3.58 -9.96 10.00
N ALA A 59 -3.73 -8.72 10.49
CA ALA A 59 -4.61 -7.71 9.95
C ALA A 59 -4.47 -7.49 8.42
N PRO A 60 -3.26 -7.34 7.85
CA PRO A 60 -3.07 -7.22 6.40
C PRO A 60 -3.67 -8.36 5.58
N LEU A 61 -3.63 -9.61 6.08
CA LEU A 61 -4.22 -10.74 5.36
C LEU A 61 -5.74 -10.58 5.24
N ILE A 62 -6.41 -10.23 6.34
CA ILE A 62 -7.87 -10.06 6.37
C ILE A 62 -8.27 -8.83 5.53
N GLU A 63 -7.58 -7.71 5.75
CA GLU A 63 -7.90 -6.44 5.11
C GLU A 63 -7.67 -6.47 3.60
N GLU A 64 -6.61 -7.12 3.13
CA GLU A 64 -6.37 -7.23 1.68
C GLU A 64 -7.39 -8.15 1.01
N ILE A 65 -7.80 -9.24 1.66
CA ILE A 65 -8.89 -10.08 1.13
C ILE A 65 -10.20 -9.31 1.09
N GLY A 66 -10.56 -8.60 2.17
CA GLY A 66 -11.78 -7.81 2.24
C GLY A 66 -11.80 -6.65 1.23
N PHE A 67 -10.83 -5.75 1.32
CA PHE A 67 -10.85 -4.51 0.53
C PHE A 67 -10.34 -4.70 -0.90
N ARG A 68 -9.33 -5.54 -1.13
CA ARG A 68 -8.73 -5.66 -2.46
C ARG A 68 -9.41 -6.76 -3.24
N VAL A 69 -9.52 -7.97 -2.70
CA VAL A 69 -10.15 -9.07 -3.45
C VAL A 69 -11.66 -8.86 -3.57
N LEU A 70 -12.38 -8.64 -2.46
CA LEU A 70 -13.85 -8.53 -2.51
C LEU A 70 -14.32 -7.15 -3.02
N LEU A 71 -13.83 -6.04 -2.46
CA LEU A 71 -14.35 -4.71 -2.80
C LEU A 71 -13.74 -4.07 -4.06
N VAL A 72 -12.58 -4.51 -4.52
CA VAL A 72 -11.98 -4.03 -5.77
C VAL A 72 -11.99 -5.12 -6.86
N GLY A 73 -11.47 -6.31 -6.57
CA GLY A 73 -11.28 -7.38 -7.55
C GLY A 73 -12.59 -7.89 -8.15
N VAL A 74 -13.60 -8.18 -7.32
CA VAL A 74 -14.90 -8.65 -7.79
C VAL A 74 -15.62 -7.59 -8.65
N PRO A 75 -15.73 -6.31 -8.22
CA PRO A 75 -16.30 -5.28 -9.09
C PRO A 75 -15.51 -5.05 -10.38
N LEU A 76 -14.17 -5.06 -10.33
CA LEU A 76 -13.35 -4.98 -11.56
C LEU A 76 -13.65 -6.14 -12.51
N PHE A 77 -13.78 -7.36 -12.00
CA PHE A 77 -14.18 -8.50 -12.81
C PHE A 77 -15.57 -8.29 -13.42
N ALA A 78 -16.55 -7.82 -12.65
CA ALA A 78 -17.89 -7.54 -13.15
C ALA A 78 -17.90 -6.45 -14.25
N ILE A 79 -17.03 -5.44 -14.13
CA ILE A 79 -16.96 -4.32 -15.08
C ILE A 79 -16.23 -4.72 -16.39
N TYR A 80 -15.14 -5.47 -16.30
CA TYR A 80 -14.21 -5.70 -17.42
C TYR A 80 -14.12 -7.15 -17.91
N SER A 81 -14.79 -8.10 -17.26
CA SER A 81 -14.81 -9.48 -17.73
C SER A 81 -15.84 -9.66 -18.85
N HIS A 82 -15.38 -10.19 -19.98
CA HIS A 82 -16.24 -10.65 -21.07
C HIS A 82 -16.37 -12.19 -21.09
N LYS A 83 -15.86 -12.88 -20.05
CA LYS A 83 -15.79 -14.35 -19.99
C LYS A 83 -16.28 -14.88 -18.65
N SER A 84 -17.30 -15.73 -18.68
CA SER A 84 -17.89 -16.37 -17.49
C SER A 84 -17.18 -17.68 -17.11
N SER A 85 -15.85 -17.65 -16.91
CA SER A 85 -15.08 -18.83 -16.48
C SER A 85 -14.58 -18.68 -15.04
N ILE A 86 -14.80 -19.70 -14.20
CA ILE A 86 -14.32 -19.71 -12.80
C ILE A 86 -12.79 -19.60 -12.71
N LYS A 87 -12.06 -20.23 -13.64
CA LYS A 87 -10.60 -20.11 -13.73
C LYS A 87 -10.18 -18.69 -14.08
N HIS A 88 -10.93 -18.03 -14.96
CA HIS A 88 -10.68 -16.65 -15.32
C HIS A 88 -10.98 -15.71 -14.17
N PHE A 89 -12.06 -15.95 -13.43
CA PHE A 89 -12.43 -15.20 -12.23
C PHE A 89 -11.29 -15.16 -11.21
N PHE A 90 -10.81 -16.32 -10.75
CA PHE A 90 -9.72 -16.36 -9.77
C PHE A 90 -8.40 -15.78 -10.30
N LYS A 91 -8.10 -15.95 -11.60
CA LYS A 91 -6.93 -15.30 -12.21
C LYS A 91 -7.05 -13.78 -12.21
N SER A 92 -8.22 -13.24 -12.52
CA SER A 92 -8.49 -11.81 -12.48
C SER A 92 -8.46 -11.26 -11.06
N LEU A 93 -8.92 -12.02 -10.06
CA LEU A 93 -8.77 -11.63 -8.66
C LEU A 93 -7.30 -11.63 -8.22
N TRP A 94 -6.48 -12.54 -8.75
CA TRP A 94 -5.05 -12.61 -8.43
C TRP A 94 -4.26 -11.45 -9.06
N HIS A 95 -4.55 -11.13 -10.32
CA HIS A 95 -3.88 -10.05 -11.05
C HIS A 95 -4.85 -9.37 -12.04
N PRO A 96 -5.60 -8.33 -11.60
CA PRO A 96 -6.65 -7.71 -12.40
C PRO A 96 -6.18 -7.17 -13.75
N TYR A 97 -5.12 -6.36 -13.77
CA TYR A 97 -4.68 -5.69 -15.02
C TYR A 97 -4.14 -6.64 -16.10
N GLU A 98 -3.61 -7.80 -15.72
CA GLU A 98 -3.06 -8.78 -16.67
C GLU A 98 -4.16 -9.65 -17.28
N ASN A 99 -5.22 -9.93 -16.50
CA ASN A 99 -6.26 -10.88 -16.89
C ASN A 99 -7.54 -10.18 -17.40
N LEU A 100 -7.81 -8.93 -17.04
CA LEU A 100 -8.98 -8.19 -17.49
C LEU A 100 -8.66 -7.30 -18.71
N HIS A 101 -9.63 -7.17 -19.61
CA HIS A 101 -9.50 -6.29 -20.78
C HIS A 101 -9.87 -4.85 -20.38
N VAL A 102 -8.92 -4.14 -19.76
CA VAL A 102 -9.15 -2.77 -19.30
C VAL A 102 -8.95 -1.79 -20.46
N ASP A 103 -10.08 -1.40 -21.05
CA ASP A 103 -10.23 -0.37 -22.06
C ASP A 103 -10.17 1.05 -21.47
N ASN A 104 -10.86 1.31 -20.35
CA ASN A 104 -10.83 2.61 -19.67
C ASN A 104 -10.44 2.49 -18.20
N LYS A 105 -9.25 2.98 -17.82
CA LYS A 105 -8.73 2.92 -16.45
C LYS A 105 -9.46 3.81 -15.45
N THR A 106 -10.24 4.80 -15.90
CA THR A 106 -10.91 5.76 -15.02
C THR A 106 -11.89 5.07 -14.08
N LYS A 107 -12.67 4.08 -14.56
CA LYS A 107 -13.62 3.35 -13.68
C LYS A 107 -12.87 2.59 -12.58
N ALA A 108 -11.73 1.97 -12.91
CA ALA A 108 -10.89 1.31 -11.92
C ALA A 108 -10.31 2.29 -10.88
N ILE A 109 -9.83 3.46 -11.31
CA ILE A 109 -9.30 4.49 -10.41
C ILE A 109 -10.39 5.03 -9.48
N VAL A 110 -11.57 5.35 -10.00
CA VAL A 110 -12.70 5.82 -9.20
C VAL A 110 -13.09 4.77 -8.16
N LEU A 111 -13.20 3.50 -8.56
CA LEU A 111 -13.48 2.40 -7.63
C LEU A 111 -12.43 2.30 -6.53
N ILE A 112 -11.14 2.34 -6.88
CA ILE A 112 -10.03 2.29 -5.91
C ILE A 112 -10.14 3.44 -4.90
N VAL A 113 -10.40 4.67 -5.37
CA VAL A 113 -10.53 5.84 -4.49
C VAL A 113 -11.73 5.67 -3.55
N LEU A 114 -12.89 5.23 -4.04
CA LEU A 114 -14.08 5.00 -3.21
C LEU A 114 -13.82 3.94 -2.13
N VAL A 115 -13.23 2.81 -2.50
CA VAL A 115 -12.89 1.74 -1.55
C VAL A 115 -11.82 2.18 -0.56
N ALA A 116 -10.85 3.00 -0.98
CA ALA A 116 -9.81 3.52 -0.11
C ALA A 116 -10.35 4.53 0.92
N VAL A 117 -11.30 5.38 0.55
CA VAL A 117 -12.00 6.25 1.52
C VAL A 117 -12.78 5.39 2.51
N PHE A 118 -13.48 4.35 2.04
CA PHE A 118 -14.17 3.41 2.93
C PHE A 118 -13.20 2.67 3.86
N PHE A 119 -12.01 2.31 3.38
CA PHE A 119 -10.93 1.73 4.18
C PHE A 119 -10.44 2.68 5.27
N GLY A 120 -10.27 3.97 4.97
CA GLY A 120 -9.97 4.99 5.97
C GLY A 120 -11.08 5.17 6.99
N ILE A 121 -12.36 5.16 6.57
CA ILE A 121 -13.50 5.23 7.49
C ILE A 121 -13.53 4.01 8.41
N ALA A 122 -13.30 2.81 7.86
CA ALA A 122 -13.27 1.56 8.62
C ALA A 122 -12.29 1.63 9.80
N HIS A 123 -11.16 2.30 9.64
CA HIS A 123 -10.18 2.52 10.71
C HIS A 123 -10.64 3.45 11.84
N ILE A 124 -11.65 4.30 11.59
CA ILE A 124 -12.29 5.11 12.64
C ILE A 124 -13.40 4.31 13.34
N ILE A 125 -14.22 3.59 12.57
CA ILE A 125 -15.46 2.95 13.09
C ILE A 125 -15.24 1.56 13.69
N SER A 126 -14.17 0.86 13.30
CA SER A 126 -13.87 -0.50 13.79
C SER A 126 -13.45 -0.53 15.26
N GLY A 127 -13.25 0.64 15.88
CA GLY A 127 -12.78 0.73 17.26
C GLY A 127 -11.35 0.22 17.43
N GLU A 128 -10.60 0.02 16.33
CA GLU A 128 -9.14 -0.10 16.44
C GLU A 128 -8.62 1.12 17.20
N ALA A 129 -7.69 0.90 18.15
CA ALA A 129 -7.27 1.91 19.11
C ALA A 129 -6.43 3.07 18.53
N TRP A 130 -6.58 3.37 17.24
CA TRP A 130 -5.92 4.47 16.57
C TRP A 130 -6.77 5.75 16.65
N SER A 131 -6.09 6.90 16.73
CA SER A 131 -6.75 8.19 16.75
C SER A 131 -7.41 8.54 15.40
N SER A 132 -8.27 9.58 15.40
CA SER A 132 -8.90 10.12 14.18
C SER A 132 -7.88 10.57 13.12
N GLY A 133 -6.64 10.85 13.51
CA GLY A 133 -5.53 11.15 12.61
C GLY A 133 -5.24 10.03 11.61
N LYS A 134 -5.52 8.76 11.96
CA LYS A 134 -5.25 7.61 11.09
C LYS A 134 -6.07 7.61 9.80
N PHE A 135 -7.22 8.29 9.75
CA PHE A 135 -8.07 8.31 8.56
C PHE A 135 -7.31 8.68 7.29
N THR A 136 -6.56 9.79 7.32
CA THR A 136 -5.88 10.32 6.14
C THR A 136 -4.78 9.38 5.66
N GLN A 137 -3.99 8.84 6.60
CA GLN A 137 -2.94 7.86 6.30
C GLN A 137 -3.53 6.55 5.76
N ALA A 138 -4.59 6.03 6.38
CA ALA A 138 -5.26 4.81 5.94
C ALA A 138 -5.92 4.99 4.57
N ALA A 139 -6.60 6.11 4.32
CA ALA A 139 -7.17 6.38 3.01
C ALA A 139 -6.09 6.51 1.92
N ALA A 140 -4.99 7.22 2.20
CA ALA A 140 -3.87 7.35 1.25
C ALA A 140 -3.18 6.00 0.97
N SER A 141 -2.94 5.20 2.01
CA SER A 141 -2.37 3.84 1.85
C SER A 141 -3.33 2.94 1.07
N GLY A 142 -4.64 3.04 1.32
CA GLY A 142 -5.67 2.33 0.56
C GLY A 142 -5.66 2.68 -0.93
N ILE A 143 -5.43 3.95 -1.29
CA ILE A 143 -5.29 4.36 -2.71
C ILE A 143 -4.04 3.73 -3.32
N ILE A 144 -2.89 3.82 -2.64
CA ILE A 144 -1.61 3.30 -3.12
C ILE A 144 -1.68 1.77 -3.29
N ILE A 145 -2.10 1.05 -2.25
CA ILE A 145 -2.17 -0.41 -2.26
C ILE A 145 -3.26 -0.89 -3.22
N GLY A 146 -4.39 -0.20 -3.32
CA GLY A 146 -5.44 -0.50 -4.30
C GLY A 146 -4.95 -0.34 -5.74
N TRP A 147 -4.15 0.69 -6.03
CA TRP A 147 -3.48 0.84 -7.31
C TRP A 147 -2.45 -0.26 -7.56
N VAL A 148 -1.68 -0.64 -6.53
CA VAL A 148 -0.72 -1.74 -6.63
C VAL A 148 -1.42 -3.05 -6.93
N TYR A 149 -2.51 -3.36 -6.21
CA TYR A 149 -3.34 -4.53 -6.44
C TYR A 149 -3.83 -4.59 -7.89
N PHE A 150 -4.40 -3.49 -8.37
CA PHE A 150 -4.89 -3.41 -9.73
C PHE A 150 -3.79 -3.68 -10.76
N ARG A 151 -2.62 -3.03 -10.63
CA ARG A 151 -1.55 -3.03 -11.64
C ARG A 151 -0.58 -4.19 -11.55
N TYR A 152 -0.29 -4.70 -10.36
CA TYR A 152 0.77 -5.68 -10.07
C TYR A 152 0.26 -6.95 -9.37
N GLY A 153 -1.02 -6.99 -8.99
CA GLY A 153 -1.67 -8.15 -8.39
C GLY A 153 -1.68 -8.19 -6.87
N LEU A 154 -2.27 -9.24 -6.33
CA LEU A 154 -2.52 -9.42 -4.90
C LEU A 154 -1.24 -9.57 -4.09
N ALA A 155 -0.24 -10.29 -4.59
CA ALA A 155 0.99 -10.55 -3.84
C ALA A 155 1.77 -9.27 -3.49
N PRO A 156 2.05 -8.34 -4.43
CA PRO A 156 2.67 -7.06 -4.07
C PRO A 156 1.83 -6.21 -3.13
N ALA A 157 0.50 -6.18 -3.30
CA ALA A 157 -0.40 -5.42 -2.42
C ALA A 157 -0.34 -5.94 -0.97
N LEU A 158 -0.41 -7.27 -0.81
CA LEU A 158 -0.30 -7.94 0.48
C LEU A 158 1.08 -7.71 1.12
N LEU A 159 2.16 -7.83 0.36
CA LEU A 159 3.50 -7.65 0.91
C LEU A 159 3.77 -6.21 1.37
N ILE A 160 3.24 -5.20 0.65
CA ILE A 160 3.37 -3.80 1.07
C ILE A 160 2.65 -3.56 2.40
N HIS A 161 1.40 -4.01 2.50
CA HIS A 161 0.62 -3.83 3.73
C HIS A 161 1.18 -4.65 4.89
N TRP A 162 1.62 -5.86 4.63
CA TRP A 162 2.31 -6.68 5.62
C TRP A 162 3.60 -6.01 6.10
N ALA A 163 4.36 -5.37 5.21
CA ALA A 163 5.55 -4.62 5.59
C ALA A 163 5.23 -3.37 6.43
N THR A 164 4.14 -2.65 6.17
CA THR A 164 3.78 -1.49 7.01
C THR A 164 3.38 -1.87 8.44
N ASN A 165 2.93 -3.11 8.65
CA ASN A 165 2.57 -3.61 9.97
C ASN A 165 3.68 -4.49 10.56
N TYR A 166 3.80 -5.73 10.09
CA TYR A 166 4.71 -6.74 10.65
C TYR A 166 6.16 -6.25 10.68
N PHE A 167 6.67 -5.72 9.56
CA PHE A 167 8.08 -5.34 9.49
C PHE A 167 8.35 -4.17 10.45
N ILE A 168 7.53 -3.11 10.45
CA ILE A 168 7.70 -1.98 11.36
C ILE A 168 7.60 -2.42 12.82
N PHE A 169 6.56 -3.18 13.19
CA PHE A 169 6.39 -3.66 14.57
C PHE A 169 7.52 -4.61 14.99
N SER A 170 8.04 -5.46 14.10
CA SER A 170 9.19 -6.32 14.43
C SER A 170 10.41 -5.51 14.85
N TYR A 171 10.67 -4.38 14.18
CA TYR A 171 11.76 -3.47 14.55
C TYR A 171 11.47 -2.71 15.83
N VAL A 172 10.23 -2.25 16.06
CA VAL A 172 9.84 -1.59 17.32
C VAL A 172 10.09 -2.53 18.50
N TYR A 173 9.65 -3.79 18.41
CA TYR A 173 9.84 -4.79 19.46
C TYR A 173 11.32 -5.11 19.68
N LEU A 174 12.11 -5.22 18.60
CA LEU A 174 13.56 -5.39 18.71
C LEU A 174 14.22 -4.20 19.42
N ILE A 175 13.85 -2.97 19.06
CA ILE A 175 14.38 -1.74 19.68
C ILE A 175 14.03 -1.69 21.16
N ALA A 176 12.79 -2.03 21.52
CA ALA A 176 12.34 -2.08 22.90
C ALA A 176 13.19 -3.06 23.73
N ASP A 177 13.38 -4.28 23.22
CA ASP A 177 14.12 -5.33 23.91
C ASP A 177 15.61 -4.98 24.10
N ILE A 178 16.30 -4.54 23.04
CA ILE A 178 17.75 -4.24 23.12
C ILE A 178 18.07 -2.98 23.93
N ASN A 179 17.13 -2.04 24.05
CA ASN A 179 17.33 -0.78 24.78
C ASN A 179 16.64 -0.77 26.16
N PHE A 180 15.96 -1.85 26.55
CA PHE A 180 15.20 -1.95 27.80
C PHE A 180 14.18 -0.81 27.99
N VAL A 181 13.50 -0.42 26.91
CA VAL A 181 12.43 0.58 26.91
C VAL A 181 11.09 -0.06 26.59
N THR A 182 9.98 0.61 26.92
CA THR A 182 8.65 0.15 26.54
C THR A 182 8.44 0.19 25.03
N ILE A 183 7.48 -0.60 24.52
CA ILE A 183 7.08 -0.59 23.10
C ILE A 183 6.65 0.82 22.65
N ASN A 184 5.94 1.55 23.51
CA ASN A 184 5.52 2.92 23.24
C ASN A 184 6.71 3.88 23.13
N GLU A 185 7.71 3.77 24.01
CA GLU A 185 8.94 4.57 23.93
C GLU A 185 9.75 4.23 22.68
N ALA A 186 9.78 2.96 22.26
CA ALA A 186 10.47 2.51 21.07
C ALA A 186 9.95 3.17 19.76
N PHE A 187 8.67 3.54 19.69
CA PHE A 187 8.12 4.32 18.56
C PHE A 187 8.73 5.72 18.42
N SER A 188 9.26 6.28 19.51
CA SER A 188 9.93 7.59 19.52
C SER A 188 11.47 7.48 19.52
N HIS A 189 12.00 6.26 19.47
CA HIS A 189 13.43 6.02 19.58
C HIS A 189 14.19 6.37 18.29
N SER A 190 15.39 6.93 18.43
CA SER A 190 16.22 7.41 17.31
C SER A 190 16.59 6.33 16.27
N MET A 191 16.65 5.06 16.71
CA MET A 191 16.86 3.93 15.80
C MET A 191 15.71 3.74 14.81
N LEU A 192 14.45 3.91 15.26
CA LEU A 192 13.30 3.80 14.37
C LEU A 192 13.28 4.96 13.37
N LEU A 193 13.59 6.16 13.82
CA LEU A 193 13.74 7.35 12.97
C LEU A 193 14.77 7.14 11.86
N THR A 194 15.85 6.39 12.12
CA THR A 194 16.86 6.08 11.09
C THR A 194 16.26 5.24 9.95
N PHE A 195 15.42 4.24 10.27
CA PHE A 195 14.71 3.47 9.25
C PHE A 195 13.71 4.32 8.47
N GLU A 196 12.96 5.18 9.16
CA GLU A 196 12.03 6.09 8.52
C GLU A 196 12.74 7.01 7.51
N ILE A 197 13.87 7.61 7.89
CA ILE A 197 14.69 8.44 7.00
C ILE A 197 15.14 7.66 5.76
N ILE A 198 15.63 6.42 5.93
CA ILE A 198 16.06 5.56 4.81
C ILE A 198 14.89 5.31 3.86
N PHE A 199 13.70 4.99 4.37
CA PHE A 199 12.52 4.75 3.54
C PHE A 199 11.98 6.01 2.87
N VAL A 200 12.02 7.17 3.55
CA VAL A 200 11.66 8.47 2.98
C VAL A 200 12.59 8.82 1.81
N ILE A 201 13.91 8.67 1.99
CA ILE A 201 14.89 8.85 0.91
C ILE A 201 14.61 7.88 -0.25
N GLY A 202 14.37 6.60 0.06
CA GLY A 202 13.99 5.59 -0.93
C GLY A 202 12.71 5.96 -1.70
N GLY A 203 11.73 6.57 -1.04
CA GLY A 203 10.50 7.04 -1.63
C GLY A 203 10.74 8.20 -2.59
N ILE A 204 11.57 9.17 -2.19
CA ILE A 204 11.96 10.31 -3.03
C ILE A 204 12.65 9.82 -4.30
N VAL A 205 13.61 8.90 -4.15
CA VAL A 205 14.32 8.28 -5.28
C VAL A 205 13.34 7.53 -6.19
N SER A 206 12.41 6.76 -5.62
CA SER A 206 11.37 6.03 -6.37
C SER A 206 10.47 6.95 -7.19
N VAL A 207 10.00 8.05 -6.60
CA VAL A 207 9.19 9.06 -7.30
C VAL A 207 10.02 9.73 -8.41
N ALA A 208 11.26 10.13 -8.12
CA ALA A 208 12.15 10.74 -9.11
C ALA A 208 12.39 9.82 -10.31
N MET A 209 12.68 8.53 -10.08
CA MET A 209 12.84 7.54 -11.14
C MET A 209 11.56 7.38 -11.98
N MET A 210 10.38 7.37 -11.34
CA MET A 210 9.11 7.30 -12.06
C MET A 210 8.87 8.52 -12.96
N ILE A 211 9.21 9.73 -12.50
CA ILE A 211 9.10 10.96 -13.29
C ILE A 211 10.07 10.93 -14.48
N ILE A 212 11.33 10.55 -14.24
CA ILE A 212 12.36 10.46 -15.30
C ILE A 212 11.95 9.44 -16.36
N HIS A 213 11.52 8.25 -15.95
CA HIS A 213 11.08 7.19 -16.86
C HIS A 213 9.90 7.65 -17.73
N ARG A 214 8.92 8.34 -17.14
CA ARG A 214 7.78 8.89 -17.88
C ARG A 214 8.20 9.93 -18.90
N LYS A 215 9.12 10.83 -18.56
CA LYS A 215 9.65 11.84 -19.48
C LYS A 215 10.41 11.22 -20.65
N ASN A 216 11.23 10.20 -20.37
CA ASN A 216 11.99 9.50 -21.40
C ASN A 216 11.06 8.75 -22.37
N SER A 217 10.06 8.03 -21.86
CA SER A 217 9.08 7.33 -22.69
C SER A 217 8.30 8.29 -23.61
N GLN A 218 7.90 9.47 -23.11
CA GLN A 218 7.26 10.50 -23.93
C GLN A 218 8.19 11.08 -25.00
N LYS A 219 9.48 11.16 -24.73
CA LYS A 219 10.48 11.63 -25.71
C LYS A 219 10.68 10.60 -26.81
N GLU A 220 10.77 9.32 -26.47
CA GLU A 220 10.88 8.22 -27.44
C GLU A 220 9.67 8.17 -28.37
N GLU A 221 8.45 8.30 -27.83
CA GLU A 221 7.21 8.32 -28.62
C GLU A 221 7.20 9.49 -29.63
N LYS A 222 7.68 10.67 -29.23
CA LYS A 222 7.78 11.84 -30.12
C LYS A 222 8.84 11.71 -31.21
N LEU A 223 9.85 10.86 -31.02
CA LEU A 223 10.93 10.63 -31.99
C LEU A 223 10.58 9.53 -33.01
N GLN A 224 9.51 8.76 -32.76
CA GLN A 224 9.00 7.72 -33.66
C GLN A 224 7.89 8.23 -34.59
N ILE A 225 7.58 9.52 -34.53
CA ILE A 225 6.68 10.27 -35.44
C ILE A 225 7.56 11.03 -36.44
#